data_AF-A0AAN9JNX9-F1
#
_entry.id   AF-A0AAN9JNX9-F1
#
_cell.length_a   1.000
_cell.length_b   1.000
_cell.length_c   1.000
_cell.angle_alpha   90.00
_cell.angle_beta   90.00
_cell.angle_gamma   90.00
#
_symmetry.space_group_name_H-M   'P 1'
#
loop_
_entity.id
_entity.type
_entity.pdbx_description
1 polymer ?
#
loop_
_entity_poly.entity_id
_entity_poly.type
_entity_poly.pdbx_seq_one_letter_code
_entity_poly.pdbx_strand_id
1 'polypeptide(L)'
;MGSYPKDLESPNLLHTNMVQAALGSKLASDTLLHSYKSFNGFVANLTEKEAEKMRGLDGVVSVIPNSVHQPQTTKSWDFLGFPENVQRAALESELVVGVVDTGICPRLLALMM
;
A
#
# COMPACT_ATOMS: atom_id res chain seq x y z
N MET A 1 -3.42 10.39 7.00
CA MET A 1 -4.27 9.84 5.92
C MET A 1 -5.71 10.00 6.37
N GLY A 2 -6.54 10.74 5.62
CA GLY A 2 -7.85 11.22 6.09
C GLY A 2 -8.82 10.10 6.50
N SER A 3 -9.71 10.41 7.45
CA SER A 3 -10.76 9.51 7.92
C SER A 3 -11.88 9.34 6.90
N TYR A 4 -12.50 8.17 6.89
CA TYR A 4 -13.69 7.89 6.07
C TYR A 4 -14.90 8.73 6.55
N PRO A 5 -15.56 9.51 5.68
CA PRO A 5 -16.81 10.18 6.03
C PRO A 5 -17.92 9.13 6.16
N LYS A 6 -18.55 9.05 7.33
CA LYS A 6 -19.52 8.00 7.70
C LYS A 6 -20.86 8.10 6.96
N ASP A 7 -21.09 9.21 6.26
CA ASP A 7 -22.42 9.60 5.77
C ASP A 7 -22.51 9.69 4.24
N LEU A 8 -21.50 9.23 3.49
CA LEU A 8 -21.47 9.28 2.03
C LEU A 8 -21.36 7.88 1.42
N GLU A 9 -22.06 7.70 0.30
CA GLU A 9 -21.88 6.73 -0.80
C GLU A 9 -20.80 5.64 -0.61
N SER A 10 -21.10 4.42 -1.04
CA SER A 10 -20.15 3.29 -0.93
C SER A 10 -18.75 3.72 -1.41
N PRO A 11 -17.64 3.33 -0.73
CA PRO A 11 -16.28 3.78 -1.08
C PRO A 11 -15.94 3.58 -2.55
N ASN A 12 -16.50 2.52 -3.14
CA ASN A 12 -16.34 2.22 -4.55
C ASN A 12 -17.01 3.24 -5.47
N LEU A 13 -18.19 3.76 -5.13
CA LEU A 13 -18.88 4.80 -5.89
C LEU A 13 -18.08 6.11 -5.89
N LEU A 14 -17.58 6.53 -4.72
CA LEU A 14 -16.73 7.73 -4.60
C LEU A 14 -15.46 7.61 -5.45
N HIS A 15 -14.71 6.52 -5.29
CA HIS A 15 -13.48 6.29 -6.06
C HIS A 15 -13.76 6.16 -7.57
N THR A 16 -14.86 5.51 -7.95
CA THR A 16 -15.28 5.41 -9.36
C THR A 16 -15.56 6.79 -9.96
N ASN A 17 -16.27 7.66 -9.23
CA ASN A 17 -16.57 9.02 -9.67
C ASN A 17 -15.29 9.86 -9.83
N MET A 18 -14.35 9.77 -8.88
CA MET A 18 -13.06 10.46 -8.99
C MET A 18 -12.25 9.98 -10.19
N VAL A 19 -12.16 8.66 -10.41
CA VAL A 19 -11.52 8.11 -11.62
C VAL A 19 -12.23 8.61 -12.87
N GLN A 20 -13.55 8.55 -12.93
CA GLN A 20 -14.32 8.99 -14.09
C GLN A 20 -14.09 10.48 -14.41
N ALA A 21 -13.93 11.34 -13.40
CA ALA A 21 -13.66 12.76 -13.59
C ALA A 21 -12.28 13.04 -14.21
N ALA A 22 -11.29 12.19 -13.95
CA ALA A 22 -9.97 12.29 -14.58
C ALA A 22 -9.93 11.68 -15.99
N LEU A 23 -10.89 10.80 -16.30
CA LEU A 23 -11.01 10.12 -17.59
C LEU A 23 -11.76 10.98 -18.61
N GLY A 24 -11.36 10.87 -19.88
CA GLY A 24 -12.11 11.42 -21.00
C GLY A 24 -13.24 10.49 -21.42
N SER A 25 -13.07 9.81 -22.55
CA SER A 25 -14.05 8.86 -23.10
C SER A 25 -14.00 7.46 -22.48
N LYS A 26 -13.01 7.16 -21.62
CA LYS A 26 -12.87 5.85 -20.96
C LYS A 26 -13.82 5.73 -19.78
N LEU A 27 -14.25 4.50 -19.50
CA LEU A 27 -15.03 4.17 -18.31
C LEU A 27 -14.12 3.88 -17.13
N ALA A 28 -14.50 4.38 -15.96
CA ALA A 28 -13.78 4.14 -14.71
C ALA A 28 -13.72 2.66 -14.33
N SER A 29 -14.72 1.86 -14.71
CA SER A 29 -14.76 0.40 -14.49
C SER A 29 -13.56 -0.33 -15.09
N ASP A 30 -13.02 0.18 -16.20
CA ASP A 30 -11.95 -0.47 -16.94
C ASP A 30 -10.57 -0.06 -16.42
N THR A 31 -10.54 0.98 -15.58
CA THR A 31 -9.33 1.66 -15.14
C THR A 31 -9.08 1.51 -13.64
N LEU A 32 -10.14 1.49 -12.83
CA LEU A 32 -10.06 1.29 -11.38
C LEU A 32 -9.72 -0.17 -11.06
N LEU A 33 -8.51 -0.41 -10.56
CA LEU A 33 -8.00 -1.75 -10.25
C LEU A 33 -8.33 -2.18 -8.82
N HIS A 34 -8.25 -1.24 -7.88
CA HIS A 34 -8.50 -1.53 -6.47
C HIS A 34 -8.96 -0.29 -5.72
N SER A 35 -9.76 -0.51 -4.67
CA SER A 35 -10.31 0.52 -3.79
C SER A 35 -10.07 0.07 -2.36
N TYR A 36 -9.27 0.83 -1.61
CA TYR A 36 -8.96 0.51 -0.22
C TYR A 36 -10.13 0.92 0.69
N LYS A 37 -10.44 0.06 1.66
CA LYS A 37 -11.44 0.34 2.71
C LYS A 37 -10.81 0.84 4.00
N SER A 38 -9.53 0.53 4.23
CA SER A 38 -8.80 0.89 5.45
C SER A 38 -8.33 2.34 5.47
N PHE A 39 -8.28 2.98 4.29
CA PHE A 39 -8.00 4.41 4.11
C PHE A 39 -8.62 4.88 2.79
N ASN A 40 -8.86 6.18 2.64
CA ASN A 40 -9.42 6.77 1.42
C ASN A 40 -8.36 6.80 0.32
N GLY A 41 -8.28 5.72 -0.46
CA GLY A 41 -7.35 5.59 -1.56
C GLY A 41 -7.73 4.47 -2.52
N PHE A 42 -7.21 4.55 -3.73
CA PHE A 42 -7.48 3.60 -4.79
C PHE A 42 -6.28 3.44 -5.73
N VAL A 43 -6.29 2.38 -6.53
CA VAL A 43 -5.30 2.08 -7.57
C VAL A 43 -6.01 2.13 -8.91
N ALA A 44 -5.49 2.89 -9.86
CA ALA A 44 -6.05 3.03 -11.19
C ALA A 44 -4.96 3.01 -12.27
N ASN A 45 -5.28 2.45 -13.44
CA ASN A 45 -4.39 2.41 -14.59
C ASN A 45 -4.56 3.65 -15.48
N LEU A 46 -3.84 4.71 -15.15
CA LEU A 46 -3.94 6.00 -15.84
C LEU A 46 -2.74 6.24 -16.76
N THR A 47 -2.98 6.88 -17.90
CA THR A 47 -1.90 7.53 -18.67
C THR A 47 -1.33 8.70 -17.89
N GLU A 48 -0.12 9.14 -18.23
CA GLU A 48 0.53 10.28 -17.58
C GLU A 48 -0.35 11.55 -17.60
N LYS A 49 -1.02 11.82 -18.73
CA LYS A 49 -1.95 12.95 -18.87
C LYS A 49 -3.18 12.83 -17.96
N GLU A 50 -3.72 11.61 -17.80
CA GLU A 50 -4.86 11.36 -16.90
C GLU A 50 -4.42 11.45 -15.42
N ALA A 51 -3.19 11.02 -15.09
CA ALA A 51 -2.62 11.16 -13.75
C ALA A 51 -2.39 12.63 -13.36
N GLU A 52 -1.91 13.47 -14.29
CA GLU A 52 -1.78 14.91 -14.04
C GLU A 52 -3.14 15.60 -13.83
N LYS A 53 -4.17 15.21 -14.59
CA LYS A 53 -5.54 15.69 -14.33
C LYS A 53 -6.02 15.27 -12.94
N MET A 54 -5.76 14.02 -12.56
CA MET A 54 -6.13 13.49 -11.24
C MET A 54 -5.50 14.30 -10.10
N ARG A 55 -4.23 14.73 -10.22
CA ARG A 55 -3.58 15.59 -9.21
C ARG A 55 -4.28 16.92 -9.00
N GLY A 56 -4.95 17.44 -10.02
CA GLY A 56 -5.67 18.72 -9.96
C GLY A 56 -7.11 18.61 -9.47
N LEU A 57 -7.64 17.41 -9.21
CA LEU A 57 -9.00 17.24 -8.72
C LEU A 57 -9.09 17.58 -7.23
N ASP A 58 -10.15 18.31 -6.86
CA ASP A 58 -10.45 18.59 -5.47
C ASP A 58 -10.66 17.29 -4.67
N GLY A 59 -10.13 17.24 -3.46
CA GLY A 59 -10.12 16.04 -2.61
C GLY A 59 -9.00 15.03 -2.89
N VAL A 60 -8.20 15.19 -3.97
CA VAL A 60 -7.02 14.35 -4.21
C VAL A 60 -5.80 14.92 -3.48
N VAL A 61 -5.31 14.18 -2.48
CA VAL A 61 -4.14 14.61 -1.69
C VAL A 61 -2.82 14.30 -2.39
N SER A 62 -2.72 13.16 -3.06
CA SER A 62 -1.50 12.72 -3.73
C SER A 62 -1.78 11.68 -4.81
N VAL A 63 -1.05 11.73 -5.91
CA VAL A 63 -1.00 10.69 -6.94
C VAL A 63 0.43 10.17 -7.01
N ILE A 64 0.64 8.88 -6.78
CA ILE A 64 1.98 8.28 -6.71
C ILE A 64 2.05 7.16 -7.76
N PRO A 65 3.07 7.15 -8.64
CA PRO A 65 3.25 6.06 -9.59
C PRO A 65 3.43 4.71 -8.88
N ASN A 66 2.61 3.73 -9.27
CA ASN A 66 2.75 2.37 -8.74
C ASN A 66 4.06 1.75 -9.24
N SER A 67 4.90 1.30 -8.31
CA SER A 67 6.23 0.75 -8.61
C SER A 67 6.44 -0.57 -7.90
N VAL A 68 7.14 -1.51 -8.54
CA VAL A 68 7.60 -2.73 -7.88
C VAL A 68 8.82 -2.37 -7.03
N HIS A 69 8.73 -2.61 -5.73
CA HIS A 69 9.83 -2.40 -4.80
C HIS A 69 10.59 -3.70 -4.58
N GLN A 70 11.93 -3.62 -4.58
CA GLN A 70 12.79 -4.76 -4.25
C GLN A 70 13.11 -4.76 -2.75
N PRO A 71 13.11 -5.92 -2.08
CA PRO A 71 13.57 -6.03 -0.70
C PRO A 71 15.02 -5.56 -0.58
N GLN A 72 15.30 -4.71 0.40
CA GLN A 72 16.66 -4.22 0.67
C GLN A 72 17.47 -5.21 1.52
N THR A 73 16.79 -6.11 2.23
CA THR A 73 17.40 -7.15 3.06
C THR A 73 16.55 -8.41 3.06
N THR A 74 17.19 -9.57 3.15
CA THR A 74 16.55 -10.89 3.37
C THR A 74 16.84 -11.45 4.76
N LYS A 75 17.66 -10.74 5.55
CA LYS A 75 18.06 -11.12 6.91
C LYS A 75 17.98 -9.91 7.82
N SER A 76 16.79 -9.63 8.34
CA SER A 76 16.54 -8.40 9.12
C SER A 76 17.40 -8.33 10.38
N TRP A 77 17.70 -9.45 11.06
CA TRP A 77 18.49 -9.45 12.29
C TRP A 77 19.97 -9.12 12.06
N ASP A 78 20.60 -9.81 11.10
CA ASP A 78 21.98 -9.53 10.68
C ASP A 78 22.13 -8.12 10.08
N PHE A 79 21.15 -7.69 9.28
CA PHE A 79 21.16 -6.38 8.63
C PHE A 79 21.08 -5.21 9.62
N LEU A 80 20.28 -5.36 10.69
CA LEU A 80 20.16 -4.33 11.73
C LEU A 80 21.31 -4.38 12.74
N GLY A 81 22.19 -5.39 12.66
CA GLY A 81 23.32 -5.56 13.57
C GLY A 81 22.90 -5.86 15.01
N PHE A 82 21.74 -6.50 15.20
CA PHE A 82 21.26 -6.81 16.54
C PHE A 82 22.01 -8.01 17.14
N PRO A 83 22.41 -7.94 18.43
CA PRO A 83 23.04 -9.08 19.08
C PRO A 83 22.02 -10.22 19.26
N GLU A 84 22.48 -11.47 19.16
CA GLU A 84 21.62 -12.65 19.36
C GLU A 84 21.11 -12.75 20.81
N ASN A 85 21.89 -12.24 21.77
CA ASN A 85 21.57 -12.26 23.19
C ASN A 85 21.29 -10.84 23.68
N VAL A 86 20.01 -10.54 23.94
CA VAL A 86 19.54 -9.24 24.46
C VAL A 86 18.88 -9.46 25.82
N GLN A 87 19.29 -8.69 26.84
CA GLN A 87 18.53 -8.62 28.08
C GLN A 87 17.23 -7.86 27.82
N ARG A 88 16.11 -8.58 27.94
CA ARG A 88 14.77 -8.06 27.64
C ARG A 88 14.30 -7.13 28.76
N ALA A 89 13.71 -6.00 28.37
CA ALA A 89 13.12 -5.05 29.31
C ALA A 89 11.60 -5.28 29.37
N ALA A 90 10.98 -5.06 30.54
CA ALA A 90 9.54 -5.25 30.71
C ALA A 90 8.67 -4.39 29.75
N LEU A 91 9.22 -3.26 29.26
CA LEU A 91 8.57 -2.37 28.29
C LEU A 91 8.36 -3.03 26.91
N GLU A 92 9.13 -4.08 26.56
CA GLU A 92 9.02 -4.74 25.27
C GLU A 92 7.73 -5.56 25.10
N SER A 93 6.98 -5.78 26.18
CA SER A 93 5.72 -6.54 26.15
C SER A 93 4.54 -5.79 25.54
N GLU A 94 4.64 -4.46 25.37
CA GLU A 94 3.57 -3.62 24.80
C GLU A 94 3.87 -3.21 23.34
N LEU A 95 4.95 -3.70 22.75
CA LEU A 95 5.39 -3.32 21.39
C LEU A 95 4.93 -4.36 20.35
N VAL A 96 4.26 -3.88 19.30
CA VAL A 96 3.97 -4.66 18.09
C VAL A 96 4.85 -4.19 16.94
N VAL A 97 5.62 -5.10 16.35
CA VAL A 97 6.45 -4.84 15.17
C VAL A 97 5.85 -5.55 13.96
N GLY A 98 5.38 -4.77 12.98
CA GLY A 98 4.96 -5.30 11.69
C GLY A 98 6.13 -5.41 10.72
N VAL A 99 6.30 -6.57 10.09
CA VAL A 99 7.33 -6.82 9.07
C VAL A 99 6.64 -7.18 7.77
N VAL A 100 6.99 -6.49 6.68
CA VAL A 100 6.57 -6.82 5.32
C VAL A 100 7.77 -7.40 4.59
N ASP A 101 7.68 -8.69 4.26
CA ASP A 101 8.72 -9.44 3.58
C ASP A 101 8.09 -10.28 2.45
N THR A 102 8.93 -10.80 1.57
CA THR A 102 8.60 -11.76 0.52
C THR A 102 8.12 -13.11 1.04
N GLY A 103 8.21 -13.35 2.35
CA GLY A 103 7.73 -14.55 3.04
C GLY A 103 8.82 -15.60 3.22
N ILE A 104 8.62 -16.50 4.18
CA ILE A 104 9.53 -17.62 4.44
C ILE A 104 9.14 -18.77 3.51
N CYS A 105 10.02 -19.15 2.58
CA CYS A 105 9.80 -20.30 1.71
C CYS A 105 10.14 -21.62 2.43
N PRO A 106 9.19 -22.54 2.68
CA PRO A 106 9.44 -23.76 3.46
C PRO A 106 10.41 -24.76 2.79
N ARG A 107 10.63 -24.63 1.48
CA ARG A 107 11.38 -25.62 0.68
C ARG A 107 12.90 -25.59 0.86
N LEU A 108 13.45 -24.52 1.44
CA LEU A 108 14.91 -24.37 1.60
C LEU A 108 15.49 -25.08 2.83
N LEU A 109 14.65 -25.53 3.78
CA LEU A 109 15.09 -26.26 4.97
C LEU A 109 15.52 -27.71 4.70
N ALA A 110 15.22 -28.27 3.53
CA ALA A 110 15.48 -29.68 3.23
C ALA A 110 16.84 -29.98 2.56
N LEU A 111 17.67 -28.97 2.29
CA LEU A 111 18.96 -29.14 1.58
C LEU A 111 20.19 -28.71 2.39
N MET A 112 20.02 -28.44 3.69
CA MET A 112 21.13 -28.15 4.61
C MET A 112 21.15 -29.07 5.84
N MET A 113 20.63 -30.29 5.71
CA MET A 113 20.90 -31.42 6.62
C MET A 113 21.62 -32.52 5.85
#